data_AF-E0STS2-F1
#
_entry.id   AF-E0STS2-F1
#
_cell.length_a   1.000
_cell.length_b   1.000
_cell.length_c   1.000
_cell.angle_alpha   90.00
_cell.angle_beta   90.00
_cell.angle_gamma   90.00
#
_symmetry.space_group_name_H-M   'P 1'
#
loop_
_entity.id
_entity.type
_entity.pdbx_description
1 polymer ?
#
loop_
_entity_poly.entity_id
_entity_poly.type
_entity_poly.pdbx_seq_one_letter_code
_entity_poly.pdbx_strand_id
1 'polypeptide(L)'
;MSSRKWYYRIPPYVYLSIGIVLIAIAILMLIWSIGYMERAMVGTSLLCTFIGFTLLSSSLYVLRLSAYVYALEKGSKGEEI
;
A
#
# COMPACT_ATOMS: atom_id res chain seq x y z
N MET A 1 -26.03 11.09 22.97
CA MET A 1 -24.97 11.59 22.06
C MET A 1 -24.32 10.38 21.39
N SER A 2 -24.87 9.97 20.25
CA SER A 2 -24.57 8.71 19.55
C SER A 2 -23.83 9.00 18.25
N SER A 3 -22.50 9.17 18.34
CA SER A 3 -21.68 9.51 17.17
C SER A 3 -20.36 8.76 17.17
N ARG A 4 -20.36 7.42 17.23
CA ARG A 4 -19.16 6.58 16.97
C ARG A 4 -19.50 5.18 16.42
N LYS A 5 -20.27 5.10 15.33
CA LYS A 5 -20.57 3.82 14.64
C LYS A 5 -20.35 3.87 13.12
N TRP A 6 -19.28 4.51 12.66
CA TRP A 6 -18.95 4.58 11.22
C TRP A 6 -17.67 3.81 10.81
N TYR A 7 -17.00 3.11 11.74
CA TYR A 7 -15.70 2.49 11.44
C TYR A 7 -15.75 0.99 11.06
N TYR A 8 -16.90 0.33 11.17
CA TYR A 8 -17.01 -1.15 11.16
C TYR A 8 -17.53 -1.76 9.84
N ARG A 9 -17.36 -1.08 8.70
CA ARG A 9 -17.83 -1.62 7.40
C ARG A 9 -16.82 -1.52 6.28
N ILE A 10 -15.55 -1.43 6.61
CA ILE A 10 -14.47 -1.52 5.63
C ILE A 10 -14.06 -2.99 5.59
N PRO A 11 -14.49 -3.78 4.58
CA PRO A 11 -14.11 -5.18 4.50
C PRO A 11 -12.57 -5.30 4.48
N PRO A 12 -11.99 -6.31 5.16
CA PRO A 12 -10.52 -6.47 5.26
C PRO A 12 -9.83 -6.53 3.89
N TYR A 13 -10.56 -6.94 2.85
CA TYR A 13 -10.13 -6.94 1.45
C TYR A 13 -9.85 -5.55 0.85
N VAL A 14 -10.37 -4.46 1.44
CA VAL A 14 -10.17 -3.09 0.97
C VAL A 14 -8.71 -2.68 1.14
N TYR A 15 -8.10 -2.98 2.29
CA TYR A 15 -6.69 -2.67 2.56
C TYR A 15 -5.76 -3.44 1.60
N LEU A 16 -6.09 -4.69 1.31
CA LEU A 16 -5.35 -5.53 0.38
C LEU A 16 -5.47 -5.00 -1.06
N SER A 17 -6.68 -4.62 -1.48
CA SER A 17 -6.92 -4.04 -2.81
C SER A 17 -6.19 -2.72 -3.00
N ILE A 18 -6.15 -1.85 -1.98
CA ILE A 18 -5.41 -0.60 -2.00
C ILE A 18 -3.90 -0.82 -2.12
N GLY A 19 -3.33 -1.81 -1.42
CA GLY A 19 -1.92 -2.18 -1.57
C GLY A 19 -1.57 -2.62 -3.00
N ILE A 20 -2.41 -3.46 -3.61
CA ILE A 20 -2.21 -3.91 -4.99
C ILE A 20 -2.23 -2.72 -5.98
N VAL A 21 -3.19 -1.81 -5.83
CA VAL A 21 -3.28 -0.62 -6.68
C VAL A 21 -2.05 0.28 -6.52
N LEU A 22 -1.58 0.50 -5.29
CA LEU A 22 -0.36 1.26 -5.02
C LEU A 22 0.88 0.63 -5.65
N ILE A 23 1.01 -0.69 -5.61
CA ILE A 23 2.11 -1.43 -6.27
C ILE A 23 2.05 -1.24 -7.79
N ALA A 24 0.87 -1.38 -8.40
CA ALA A 24 0.72 -1.20 -9.84
C ALA A 24 1.13 0.21 -10.29
N ILE A 25 0.72 1.24 -9.53
CA ILE A 25 1.10 2.64 -9.79
C ILE A 25 2.62 2.84 -9.63
N ALA A 26 3.24 2.24 -8.61
CA ALA A 26 4.68 2.32 -8.39
C ALA A 26 5.48 1.70 -9.55
N ILE A 27 5.02 0.56 -10.07
CA ILE A 27 5.65 -0.11 -11.23
C ILE A 27 5.53 0.75 -12.49
N LEU A 28 4.35 1.34 -12.74
CA LEU A 28 4.15 2.23 -13.88
C LEU A 28 5.07 3.45 -13.82
N MET A 29 5.23 4.06 -12.64
CA MET A 29 6.19 5.15 -12.43
C MET A 29 7.63 4.68 -12.70
N LEU A 30 8.05 3.51 -12.21
CA LEU A 30 9.39 2.97 -12.47
C LEU A 30 9.66 2.74 -13.96
N ILE A 31 8.70 2.18 -14.70
CA ILE A 31 8.83 1.99 -16.15
C ILE A 31 8.97 3.34 -16.86
N TRP A 32 8.20 4.35 -16.42
CA TRP A 32 8.29 5.69 -16.99
C TRP A 32 9.64 6.35 -16.68
N SER A 33 10.17 6.15 -15.47
CA SER A 33 11.51 6.60 -15.05
C SER A 33 12.62 6.09 -15.98
N ILE A 34 12.54 4.81 -16.37
CA ILE A 34 13.49 4.16 -17.28
C ILE A 34 13.43 4.80 -18.67
N GLY A 35 12.24 5.11 -19.18
CA GLY A 35 12.08 5.84 -20.45
C GLY A 35 12.67 7.26 -20.42
N TYR A 36 12.66 7.94 -19.27
CA TYR A 36 13.33 9.23 -19.10
C TYR A 36 14.87 9.11 -19.07
N MET A 37 15.43 7.97 -18.63
CA MET A 37 16.88 7.72 -18.68
C MET A 37 17.38 7.61 -20.12
N GLU A 38 16.58 7.02 -21.02
CA GLU A 38 16.88 6.93 -22.45
C GLU A 38 17.04 8.31 -23.11
N ARG A 39 16.41 9.35 -22.55
CA ARG A 39 16.48 10.75 -23.06
C ARG A 39 17.49 11.63 -22.33
N ALA A 40 18.44 11.04 -21.59
CA ALA A 40 19.46 11.75 -20.80
C ALA A 40 18.90 12.71 -19.71
N MET A 41 17.64 12.54 -19.30
CA MET A 41 17.04 13.29 -18.18
C MET A 41 17.22 12.54 -16.85
N VAL A 42 18.46 12.48 -16.37
CA VAL A 42 18.84 11.70 -15.18
C VAL A 42 18.13 12.19 -13.91
N GLY A 43 17.89 13.50 -13.79
CA GLY A 43 17.23 14.10 -12.62
C GLY A 43 15.76 13.70 -12.48
N THR A 44 15.01 13.62 -13.57
CA THR A 44 13.60 13.20 -13.54
C THR A 44 13.45 11.71 -13.29
N SER A 45 14.39 10.90 -13.79
CA SER A 45 14.44 9.47 -13.49
C SER A 45 14.75 9.21 -12.01
N LEU A 46 15.67 9.97 -11.41
CA LEU A 46 15.97 9.87 -9.98
C LEU A 46 14.73 10.19 -9.12
N LEU A 47 14.02 11.28 -9.43
CA LEU A 47 12.79 11.67 -8.75
C LEU A 47 11.70 10.59 -8.89
N CYS A 48 11.51 10.07 -10.10
CA CYS A 48 10.48 9.07 -10.38
C CYS A 48 10.78 7.73 -9.67
N THR A 49 12.04 7.31 -9.63
CA THR A 49 12.49 6.14 -8.86
C THR A 49 12.32 6.35 -7.35
N PHE A 50 12.62 7.53 -6.82
CA PHE A 50 12.38 7.86 -5.40
C PHE A 50 10.89 7.81 -5.04
N ILE A 51 10.04 8.35 -5.92
CA ILE A 51 8.58 8.32 -5.74
C ILE A 51 8.08 6.87 -5.79
N GLY A 52 8.53 6.07 -6.76
CA GLY A 52 8.21 4.65 -6.86
C GLY A 52 8.64 3.85 -5.63
N PHE A 53 9.83 4.11 -5.10
CA PHE A 53 10.34 3.47 -3.88
C PHE A 53 9.52 3.88 -2.64
N THR A 54 9.13 5.14 -2.54
CA THR A 54 8.31 5.65 -1.41
C THR A 54 6.90 5.05 -1.44
N LEU A 55 6.30 4.94 -2.63
CA LEU A 55 5.01 4.26 -2.84
C LEU A 55 5.09 2.77 -2.49
N LEU A 56 6.17 2.10 -2.91
CA LEU A 56 6.41 0.69 -2.58
C LEU A 56 6.55 0.48 -1.06
N SER A 57 7.31 1.35 -0.39
CA SER A 57 7.47 1.33 1.07
C SER A 57 6.13 1.53 1.78
N SER A 58 5.31 2.48 1.33
CA SER A 58 3.97 2.73 1.85
C SER A 58 3.04 1.52 1.65
N SER A 59 3.06 0.89 0.47
CA SER A 59 2.25 -0.29 0.21
C SER A 59 2.63 -1.48 1.09
N LEU A 60 3.93 -1.73 1.27
CA LEU A 60 4.41 -2.78 2.18
C LEU A 60 3.97 -2.52 3.62
N TYR A 61 3.94 -1.26 4.05
CA TYR A 61 3.44 -0.87 5.37
C TYR A 61 1.94 -1.18 5.53
N VAL A 62 1.12 -0.83 4.53
CA VAL A 62 -0.32 -1.14 4.51
C VAL A 62 -0.57 -2.66 4.51
N LEU A 63 0.22 -3.42 3.75
CA LEU A 63 0.14 -4.89 3.74
C LEU A 63 0.51 -5.47 5.11
N ARG A 64 1.55 -4.96 5.77
CA ARG A 64 1.91 -5.32 7.15
C ARG A 64 0.75 -5.05 8.10
N LEU A 65 0.10 -3.90 7.96
CA LEU A 65 -1.06 -3.51 8.76
C LEU A 65 -2.25 -4.45 8.55
N SER A 66 -2.50 -4.85 7.30
CA SER A 66 -3.56 -5.82 6.98
C SER A 66 -3.29 -7.20 7.60
N ALA A 67 -2.04 -7.65 7.58
CA ALA A 67 -1.63 -8.91 8.23
C ALA A 67 -1.77 -8.83 9.76
N TYR A 68 -1.45 -7.68 10.37
CA TYR A 68 -1.66 -7.45 11.80
C TYR A 68 -3.13 -7.49 12.19
N VAL A 69 -3.99 -6.80 11.44
CA VAL A 69 -5.45 -6.81 11.69
C VAL A 69 -5.98 -8.24 11.56
N TYR A 70 -5.58 -8.95 10.51
CA TYR A 70 -5.98 -10.35 10.32
C TYR A 70 -5.49 -11.28 11.45
N ALA A 71 -4.24 -11.10 11.91
CA ALA A 71 -3.70 -11.86 13.03
C ALA A 71 -4.39 -11.55 14.36
N LEU A 72 -4.75 -10.29 14.62
CA LEU A 72 -5.54 -9.89 15.79
C LEU A 72 -6.96 -10.46 15.73
N GLU A 73 -7.61 -10.42 14.56
CA GLU A 73 -8.94 -10.98 14.36
C GLU A 73 -8.93 -12.51 14.56
N LYS A 74 -7.87 -13.18 14.11
CA LYS A 74 -7.69 -14.63 14.28
C LYS A 74 -7.26 -15.02 15.69
N GLY A 75 -6.42 -14.21 16.35
CA GLY A 75 -5.99 -14.40 17.74
C GLY A 75 -7.12 -14.16 18.73
N SER A 76 -7.94 -13.13 18.51
CA SER A 76 -9.15 -12.87 19.29
C SER A 76 -10.19 -13.99 19.16
N LYS A 77 -10.20 -14.70 18.03
CA LYS A 77 -11.10 -15.85 17.80
C LYS A 77 -10.54 -17.18 18.33
N GLY A 78 -9.27 -17.20 18.77
CA GLY A 78 -8.62 -18.33 19.40
C GLY A 78 -8.67 -18.31 20.94
N GLU A 79 -9.09 -17.21 21.54
CA GLU A 79 -9.19 -17.02 23.00
C GLU A 79 -10.65 -17.20 23.52
N GLU A 80 -11.58 -17.58 22.64
CA GLU A 80 -12.97 -17.96 22.98
C GLU A 80 -13.24 -19.47 22.80
N ILE A 81 -12.24 -20.33 23.05
CA ILE A 81 -12.39 -21.79 23.15
C ILE A 81 -11.84 -22.28 24.48
#